data_AF-A0A7C1JH39-F1
#
_entry.id   AF-A0A7C1JH39-F1
#
_cell.length_a   1.000
_cell.length_b   1.000
_cell.length_c   1.000
_cell.angle_alpha   90.00
_cell.angle_beta   90.00
_cell.angle_gamma   90.00
#
_symmetry.space_group_name_H-M   'P 1'
#
loop_
_entity.id
_entity.type
_entity.pdbx_description
1 polymer ?
#
loop_
_entity_poly.entity_id
_entity_poly.type
_entity_poly.pdbx_seq_one_letter_code
_entity_poly.pdbx_strand_id
1 'polypeptide(L)'
;MSFKHKQEALLKVLNYLFAYRPDEFGLFPDEEGFVSVDSIKQALSEEEEWKFVKKSDIVEAIRSDPEGKFEIKDYELTLPPKILYCGIKRKTYPFVRKKGLIAPKETYIPLTPSRDLALRIAKRRDPKPLILEIQAHEAFRKGVRFFQVAPLMFLAKEIPPSYILGPPVEKVLPKKKFKAKGSKTKTEKRGKNGGEE
;
A
#
# COMPACT_ATOMS: atom_id res chain seq x y z
N MET A 1 26.23 8.29 -10.71
CA MET A 1 25.59 9.47 -10.09
C MET A 1 25.01 9.09 -8.75
N SER A 2 25.30 9.86 -7.70
CA SER A 2 24.72 9.69 -6.36
C SER A 2 23.20 9.94 -6.39
N PHE A 3 22.45 9.26 -5.53
CA PHE A 3 20.98 9.39 -5.42
C PHE A 3 20.53 10.85 -5.22
N LYS A 4 21.25 11.60 -4.38
CA LYS A 4 21.00 13.05 -4.17
C LYS A 4 21.11 13.87 -5.45
N HIS A 5 22.13 13.60 -6.27
CA HIS A 5 22.33 14.36 -7.52
C HIS A 5 21.18 14.13 -8.51
N LYS A 6 20.60 12.92 -8.52
CA LYS A 6 19.41 12.63 -9.34
C LYS A 6 18.17 13.38 -8.85
N GLN A 7 17.98 13.50 -7.53
CA GLN A 7 16.86 14.26 -6.96
C GLN A 7 16.96 15.76 -7.26
N GLU A 8 18.14 16.35 -7.11
CA GLU A 8 18.37 17.76 -7.45
C GLU A 8 18.15 18.04 -8.94
N ALA A 9 18.62 17.15 -9.82
CA ALA A 9 18.36 17.26 -11.25
C ALA A 9 16.86 17.14 -11.57
N LEU A 10 16.15 16.23 -10.88
CA LEU A 10 14.71 16.06 -11.07
C LEU A 10 13.94 17.32 -10.64
N LEU A 11 14.30 17.92 -9.49
CA LEU A 11 13.69 19.18 -9.03
C LEU A 11 13.93 20.33 -10.02
N LYS A 12 15.10 20.41 -10.66
CA LYS A 12 15.37 21.40 -11.71
C LYS A 12 14.47 21.22 -12.93
N VAL A 13 14.29 19.98 -13.38
CA VAL A 13 13.40 19.66 -14.51
C VAL A 13 11.95 19.94 -14.15
N LEU A 14 11.50 19.55 -12.96
CA LEU A 14 10.16 19.89 -12.47
C LEU A 14 9.96 21.40 -12.40
N ASN A 15 10.97 22.16 -11.97
CA ASN A 15 10.88 23.63 -11.91
C ASN A 15 10.75 24.22 -13.32
N TYR A 16 11.52 23.70 -14.28
CA TYR A 16 11.41 24.11 -15.68
C TYR A 16 10.00 23.85 -16.23
N LEU A 17 9.49 22.63 -16.01
CA LEU A 17 8.19 22.17 -16.45
C LEU A 17 7.04 23.01 -15.86
N PHE A 18 7.04 23.28 -14.55
CA PHE A 18 5.95 24.01 -13.90
C PHE A 18 6.05 25.52 -14.06
N ALA A 19 7.24 26.10 -13.94
CA ALA A 19 7.38 27.56 -13.86
C ALA A 19 7.61 28.23 -15.22
N TYR A 20 8.00 27.48 -16.26
CA TYR A 20 8.38 28.07 -17.54
C TYR A 20 7.62 27.49 -18.72
N ARG A 21 7.68 26.17 -18.97
CA ARG A 21 7.21 25.56 -20.23
C ARG A 21 6.44 24.24 -20.03
N PRO A 22 5.27 24.23 -19.38
CA PRO A 22 4.45 23.04 -19.27
C PRO A 22 3.95 22.55 -20.64
N ASP A 23 3.83 23.45 -21.61
CA ASP A 23 3.42 23.20 -22.99
C ASP A 23 4.38 22.28 -23.75
N GLU A 24 5.70 22.39 -23.51
CA GLU A 24 6.70 21.53 -24.16
C GLU A 24 6.54 20.06 -23.76
N PHE A 25 5.96 19.81 -22.59
CA PHE A 25 5.69 18.49 -22.04
C PHE A 25 4.24 18.05 -22.26
N GLY A 26 3.44 18.83 -22.99
CA GLY A 26 2.02 18.56 -23.21
C GLY A 26 1.18 18.53 -21.93
N LEU A 27 1.60 19.27 -20.89
CA LEU A 27 0.92 19.31 -19.61
C LEU A 27 -0.03 20.50 -19.52
N PHE A 28 -1.20 20.23 -18.96
CA PHE A 28 -2.26 21.22 -18.76
C PHE A 28 -2.50 21.33 -17.26
N PRO A 29 -1.93 22.36 -16.60
CA PRO A 29 -2.28 22.69 -15.22
C PRO A 29 -3.76 23.04 -15.10
N ASP A 30 -4.37 22.71 -13.97
CA ASP A 30 -5.72 23.19 -13.63
C ASP A 30 -5.72 24.68 -13.23
N GLU A 31 -6.88 25.21 -12.85
CA GLU A 31 -7.04 26.62 -12.45
C GLU A 31 -6.17 27.02 -11.25
N GLU A 32 -5.77 26.06 -10.42
CA GLU A 32 -4.90 26.24 -9.26
C GLU A 32 -3.42 25.96 -9.60
N GLY A 33 -3.10 25.59 -10.84
CA GLY A 33 -1.75 25.28 -11.29
C GLY A 33 -1.29 23.84 -11.01
N PHE A 34 -2.18 22.94 -10.57
CA PHE A 34 -1.82 21.55 -10.29
C PHE A 34 -1.86 20.68 -11.54
N VAL A 35 -0.95 19.70 -11.57
CA VAL A 35 -0.89 18.65 -12.58
C VAL A 35 -0.84 17.31 -11.87
N SER A 36 -1.54 16.30 -12.41
CA SER A 36 -1.51 14.96 -11.83
C SER A 36 -0.10 14.35 -11.91
N VAL A 37 0.34 13.67 -10.84
CA VAL A 37 1.63 12.96 -10.83
C VAL A 37 1.70 11.88 -11.93
N ASP A 38 0.55 11.33 -12.33
CA ASP A 38 0.43 10.46 -13.49
C ASP A 38 0.86 11.13 -14.80
N SER A 39 0.33 12.32 -15.06
CA SER A 39 0.66 13.10 -16.26
C SER A 39 2.15 13.49 -16.27
N ILE A 40 2.70 13.92 -15.13
CA ILE A 40 4.12 14.25 -15.00
C ILE A 40 4.99 13.01 -15.28
N LYS A 41 4.65 11.86 -14.67
CA LYS A 41 5.36 10.59 -14.94
C LYS A 41 5.27 10.20 -16.40
N GLN A 42 4.16 10.50 -17.07
CA GLN A 42 3.98 10.20 -18.49
C GLN A 42 4.89 11.08 -19.35
N ALA A 43 4.85 12.40 -19.16
CA ALA A 43 5.71 13.35 -19.86
C ALA A 43 7.20 13.05 -19.64
N LEU A 44 7.62 12.84 -18.38
CA LEU A 44 9.01 12.47 -18.08
C LEU A 44 9.41 11.13 -18.70
N SER A 45 8.46 10.24 -19.00
CA SER A 45 8.80 8.96 -19.62
C SER A 45 9.11 9.04 -21.11
N GLU A 46 8.77 10.16 -21.74
CA GLU A 46 9.06 10.46 -23.14
C GLU A 46 10.49 11.04 -23.30
N GLU A 47 11.06 11.56 -22.21
CA GLU A 47 12.44 12.00 -22.14
C GLU A 47 13.41 10.84 -21.87
N GLU A 48 14.41 10.65 -22.74
CA GLU A 48 15.37 9.54 -22.64
C GLU A 48 16.11 9.48 -21.30
N GLU A 49 16.41 10.64 -20.71
CA GLU A 49 17.09 10.75 -19.42
C GLU A 49 16.19 10.35 -18.22
N TRP A 50 14.87 10.51 -18.37
CA TRP A 50 13.90 10.39 -17.28
C TRP A 50 12.94 9.21 -17.43
N LYS A 51 13.06 8.40 -18.48
CA LYS A 51 12.23 7.21 -18.74
C LYS A 51 12.10 6.18 -17.61
N PHE A 52 13.07 6.16 -16.69
CA PHE A 52 13.08 5.25 -15.54
C PHE A 52 12.45 5.83 -14.26
N VAL A 53 12.07 7.11 -14.27
CA VAL A 53 11.46 7.79 -13.12
C VAL A 53 10.12 7.16 -12.80
N LYS A 54 9.96 6.78 -11.53
CA LYS A 54 8.69 6.32 -10.98
C LYS A 54 8.00 7.49 -10.29
N LYS A 55 6.68 7.38 -10.12
CA LYS A 55 5.91 8.34 -9.30
C LYS A 55 6.50 8.54 -7.90
N SER A 56 7.03 7.47 -7.29
CA SER A 56 7.68 7.56 -5.98
C SER A 56 8.87 8.50 -5.98
N ASP A 57 9.64 8.51 -7.07
CA ASP A 57 10.85 9.32 -7.18
C ASP A 57 10.48 10.80 -7.32
N ILE A 58 9.41 11.11 -8.07
CA ILE A 58 8.84 12.46 -8.22
C ILE A 58 8.34 12.96 -6.86
N VAL A 59 7.52 12.16 -6.17
CA VAL A 59 6.94 12.52 -4.86
C VAL A 59 8.04 12.69 -3.82
N GLU A 60 9.05 11.82 -3.79
CA GLU A 60 10.16 11.92 -2.84
C GLU A 60 11.02 13.15 -3.12
N ALA A 61 11.32 13.45 -4.39
CA ALA A 61 12.04 14.65 -4.77
C ALA A 61 11.32 15.91 -4.29
N ILE A 62 10.03 16.07 -4.61
CA ILE A 62 9.21 17.22 -4.17
C ILE A 62 9.17 17.32 -2.64
N ARG A 63 8.94 16.23 -1.91
CA ARG A 63 8.91 16.26 -0.44
C ARG A 63 10.26 16.57 0.19
N SER A 64 11.35 16.29 -0.51
CA SER A 64 12.71 16.61 -0.08
C SER A 64 13.19 17.98 -0.58
N ASP A 65 12.35 18.74 -1.30
CA ASP A 65 12.72 20.02 -1.88
C ASP A 65 13.08 21.02 -0.78
N PRO A 66 14.36 21.43 -0.67
CA PRO A 66 14.80 22.35 0.37
C PRO A 66 14.25 23.76 0.17
N GLU A 67 13.86 24.13 -1.05
CA GLU A 67 13.36 25.46 -1.38
C GLU A 67 11.83 25.56 -1.27
N GLY A 68 11.13 24.43 -1.13
CA GLY A 68 9.66 24.40 -0.99
C GLY A 68 8.91 24.98 -2.19
N LYS A 69 9.47 24.85 -3.40
CA LYS A 69 8.89 25.36 -4.66
C LYS A 69 7.66 24.61 -5.11
N PHE A 70 7.51 23.37 -4.66
CA PHE A 70 6.45 22.47 -5.09
C PHE A 70 5.53 22.10 -3.93
N GLU A 71 4.23 22.06 -4.23
CA GLU A 71 3.21 21.54 -3.33
C GLU A 71 2.66 20.22 -3.89
N ILE A 72 2.46 19.24 -3.01
CA ILE A 72 1.64 18.06 -3.32
C ILE A 72 0.32 18.26 -2.60
N LYS A 73 -0.76 18.40 -3.37
CA LYS A 73 -2.13 18.36 -2.84
C LYS A 73 -2.42 16.94 -2.36
N ASP A 74 -2.06 16.68 -1.10
CA ASP A 74 -2.51 15.49 -0.40
C ASP A 74 -4.02 15.57 -0.22
N TYR A 75 -4.67 14.40 -0.16
CA TYR A 75 -6.11 14.33 0.02
C TYR A 75 -6.52 14.99 1.34
N GLU A 76 -7.67 15.67 1.35
CA GLU A 76 -8.16 16.37 2.54
C GLU A 76 -8.52 15.40 3.66
N LEU A 77 -8.15 15.75 4.90
CA LEU A 77 -8.55 14.98 6.08
C LEU A 77 -10.07 15.08 6.26
N THR A 78 -10.76 13.95 6.21
CA THR A 78 -12.23 13.90 6.22
C THR A 78 -12.74 13.01 7.34
N LEU A 79 -13.84 13.42 7.98
CA LEU A 79 -14.61 12.56 8.89
C LEU A 79 -15.23 11.40 8.09
N PRO A 80 -14.85 10.13 8.33
CA PRO A 80 -15.40 9.03 7.57
C PRO A 80 -16.81 8.64 8.05
N PRO A 81 -17.58 7.91 7.22
CA PRO A 81 -18.77 7.19 7.66
C PRO A 81 -18.47 6.24 8.83
N LYS A 82 -19.54 5.77 9.51
CA LYS A 82 -19.43 4.81 10.62
C LYS A 82 -18.64 3.55 10.23
N ILE A 83 -18.94 3.02 9.04
CA ILE A 83 -18.36 1.79 8.53
C ILE A 83 -17.83 2.02 7.12
N LEU A 84 -16.63 1.53 6.87
CA LEU A 84 -16.05 1.40 5.54
C LEU A 84 -15.65 -0.06 5.31
N TYR A 85 -15.45 -0.44 4.04
CA TYR A 85 -15.07 -1.77 3.63
C TYR A 85 -13.76 -1.74 2.85
N CYS A 86 -12.95 -2.78 3.03
CA CYS A 86 -11.83 -3.07 2.14
C CYS A 86 -11.78 -4.58 1.87
N GLY A 87 -11.15 -4.97 0.77
CA GLY A 87 -10.88 -6.37 0.50
C GLY A 87 -9.40 -6.69 0.53
N ILE A 88 -9.07 -7.84 1.11
CA ILE A 88 -7.71 -8.36 1.22
C ILE A 88 -7.62 -9.77 0.62
N LYS A 89 -6.39 -10.24 0.41
CA LYS A 89 -6.14 -11.64 0.07
C LYS A 89 -6.42 -12.50 1.29
N ARG A 90 -7.08 -13.65 1.16
CA ARG A 90 -7.39 -14.53 2.31
C ARG A 90 -6.14 -14.92 3.11
N LYS A 91 -5.03 -15.17 2.41
CA LYS A 91 -3.74 -15.53 3.00
C LYS A 91 -3.12 -14.44 3.89
N THR A 92 -3.48 -13.17 3.70
CA THR A 92 -2.95 -12.06 4.52
C THR A 92 -3.77 -11.84 5.79
N TYR A 93 -4.94 -12.48 5.92
CA TYR A 93 -5.85 -12.23 7.04
C TYR A 93 -5.26 -12.51 8.43
N PRO A 94 -4.47 -13.59 8.67
CA PRO A 94 -3.83 -13.79 9.97
C PRO A 94 -2.89 -12.66 10.36
N PHE A 95 -2.21 -12.06 9.39
CA PHE A 95 -1.32 -10.91 9.62
C PHE A 95 -2.15 -9.66 9.93
N VAL A 96 -3.20 -9.39 9.15
CA VAL A 96 -4.10 -8.26 9.35
C VAL A 96 -4.78 -8.30 10.72
N ARG A 97 -5.17 -9.50 11.20
CA ARG A 97 -5.72 -9.65 12.55
C ARG A 97 -4.73 -9.32 13.67
N LYS A 98 -3.43 -9.51 13.46
CA LYS A 98 -2.39 -9.24 14.46
C LYS A 98 -1.87 -7.81 14.41
N LYS A 99 -1.64 -7.27 13.20
CA LYS A 99 -0.94 -6.00 12.99
C LYS A 99 -1.83 -4.88 12.45
N GLY A 100 -3.08 -5.17 12.11
CA GLY A 100 -3.94 -4.23 11.39
C GLY A 100 -3.62 -4.18 9.89
N LEU A 101 -4.17 -3.18 9.22
CA LEU A 101 -3.83 -2.86 7.83
C LEU A 101 -2.80 -1.74 7.84
N ILE A 102 -1.71 -1.91 7.10
CA ILE A 102 -0.67 -0.90 6.96
C ILE A 102 -0.39 -0.77 5.47
N ALA A 103 -0.54 0.45 4.93
CA ALA A 103 -0.19 0.74 3.55
C ALA A 103 1.34 0.67 3.38
N PRO A 104 1.85 0.08 2.29
CA PRO A 104 3.24 0.29 1.87
C PRO A 104 3.60 1.78 1.76
N LYS A 105 4.90 2.10 1.90
CA LYS A 105 5.44 3.46 1.72
C LYS A 105 4.89 4.07 0.42
N GLU A 106 4.42 5.31 0.48
CA GLU A 106 3.80 6.04 -0.65
C GLU A 106 2.47 5.51 -1.19
N THR A 107 1.80 4.60 -0.49
CA THR A 107 0.45 4.16 -0.88
C THR A 107 -0.56 4.41 0.23
N TYR A 108 -1.82 4.08 -0.06
CA TYR A 108 -2.92 4.17 0.89
C TYR A 108 -3.76 2.89 0.82
N ILE A 109 -4.45 2.57 1.91
CA ILE A 109 -5.46 1.52 1.98
C ILE A 109 -6.74 2.08 1.34
N PRO A 110 -7.22 1.52 0.22
CA PRO A 110 -8.49 1.93 -0.36
C PRO A 110 -9.65 1.39 0.48
N LEU A 111 -10.56 2.29 0.83
CA LEU A 111 -11.73 2.06 1.65
C LEU A 111 -12.96 2.63 0.94
N THR A 112 -14.11 2.02 1.14
CA THR A 112 -15.36 2.48 0.53
C THR A 112 -16.55 2.15 1.41
N PRO A 113 -17.60 2.98 1.47
CA PRO A 113 -18.84 2.63 2.17
C PRO A 113 -19.63 1.53 1.45
N SER A 114 -19.31 1.20 0.20
CA SER A 114 -20.00 0.16 -0.58
C SER A 114 -19.25 -1.18 -0.51
N ARG A 115 -19.89 -2.19 0.08
CA ARG A 115 -19.35 -3.55 0.15
C ARG A 115 -19.11 -4.16 -1.24
N ASP A 116 -19.99 -3.89 -2.20
CA ASP A 116 -19.87 -4.39 -3.57
C ASP A 116 -18.72 -3.73 -4.32
N LEU A 117 -18.51 -2.42 -4.10
CA LEU A 117 -17.35 -1.72 -4.65
C LEU A 117 -16.05 -2.26 -4.03
N ALA A 118 -16.00 -2.50 -2.72
CA ALA A 118 -14.85 -3.12 -2.07
C ALA A 118 -14.54 -4.50 -2.67
N LEU A 119 -15.58 -5.30 -2.94
CA LEU A 119 -15.44 -6.59 -3.61
C LEU A 119 -14.90 -6.45 -5.03
N ARG A 120 -15.43 -5.53 -5.83
CA ARG A 120 -14.97 -5.27 -7.20
C ARG A 120 -13.49 -4.83 -7.22
N ILE A 121 -13.08 -3.93 -6.33
CA ILE A 121 -11.70 -3.47 -6.21
C ILE A 121 -10.78 -4.64 -5.83
N ALA A 122 -11.18 -5.43 -4.84
CA ALA A 122 -10.36 -6.54 -4.33
C ALA A 122 -10.20 -7.68 -5.35
N LYS A 123 -11.24 -7.94 -6.15
CA LYS A 123 -11.22 -8.94 -7.24
C LYS A 123 -10.16 -8.69 -8.31
N ARG A 124 -9.67 -7.44 -8.45
CA ARG A 124 -8.54 -7.11 -9.36
C ARG A 124 -7.24 -7.81 -8.95
N ARG A 125 -7.08 -8.12 -7.66
CA ARG A 125 -5.84 -8.68 -7.09
C ARG A 125 -5.95 -10.14 -6.64
N ASP A 126 -7.16 -10.60 -6.34
CA ASP A 126 -7.46 -11.95 -5.87
C ASP A 126 -8.89 -12.33 -6.27
N PRO A 127 -9.13 -13.44 -6.98
CA PRO A 127 -10.48 -13.82 -7.43
C PRO A 127 -11.43 -14.18 -6.28
N LYS A 128 -10.89 -14.55 -5.10
CA LYS A 128 -11.67 -14.91 -3.90
C LYS A 128 -11.23 -14.07 -2.70
N PRO A 129 -11.37 -12.73 -2.76
CA PRO A 129 -10.90 -11.86 -1.69
C PRO A 129 -11.74 -12.06 -0.41
N LEU A 130 -11.19 -11.67 0.73
CA LEU A 130 -11.93 -11.52 1.98
C LEU A 130 -12.28 -10.04 2.15
N ILE A 131 -13.56 -9.73 2.33
CA ILE A 131 -14.02 -8.39 2.65
C ILE A 131 -14.02 -8.20 4.16
N LEU A 132 -13.45 -7.07 4.60
CA LEU A 132 -13.37 -6.65 5.98
C LEU A 132 -14.22 -5.39 6.18
N GLU A 133 -14.83 -5.31 7.35
CA GLU A 133 -15.52 -4.13 7.84
C GLU A 133 -14.60 -3.33 8.74
N ILE A 134 -14.57 -2.02 8.55
CA ILE A 134 -13.73 -1.09 9.29
C ILE A 134 -14.63 -0.15 10.07
N GLN A 135 -14.48 -0.13 11.39
CA GLN A 135 -15.15 0.86 12.27
C GLN A 135 -14.47 2.24 12.12
N ALA A 136 -14.66 2.84 10.95
CA ALA A 136 -13.87 4.00 10.50
C ALA A 136 -14.10 5.24 11.35
N HIS A 137 -15.34 5.53 11.76
CA HIS A 137 -15.64 6.68 12.60
C HIS A 137 -15.00 6.58 13.99
N GLU A 138 -15.05 5.40 14.62
CA GLU A 138 -14.40 5.19 15.93
C GLU A 138 -12.87 5.22 15.82
N ALA A 139 -12.31 4.68 14.73
CA ALA A 139 -10.89 4.80 14.42
C ALA A 139 -10.47 6.28 14.26
N PHE A 140 -11.27 7.09 13.55
CA PHE A 140 -11.02 8.52 13.36
C PHE A 140 -11.00 9.28 14.67
N ARG A 141 -11.98 9.04 15.56
CA ARG A 141 -12.03 9.63 16.91
C ARG A 141 -10.83 9.26 17.79
N LYS A 142 -10.08 8.22 17.42
CA LYS A 142 -8.89 7.74 18.11
C LYS A 142 -7.59 8.09 17.38
N GLY A 143 -7.65 8.99 16.39
CA GLY A 143 -6.50 9.59 15.73
C GLY A 143 -6.14 9.00 14.38
N VAL A 144 -6.88 8.00 13.88
CA VAL A 144 -6.65 7.44 12.54
C VAL A 144 -7.11 8.45 11.49
N ARG A 145 -6.20 8.79 10.56
CA ARG A 145 -6.50 9.75 9.49
C ARG A 145 -7.14 9.07 8.30
N PHE A 146 -8.26 9.63 7.86
CA PHE A 146 -8.97 9.23 6.64
C PHE A 146 -9.03 10.40 5.68
N PHE A 147 -8.96 10.10 4.40
CA PHE A 147 -9.01 11.11 3.36
C PHE A 147 -10.01 10.72 2.28
N GLN A 148 -10.91 11.61 1.92
CA GLN A 148 -11.90 11.35 0.88
C GLN A 148 -11.36 11.81 -0.48
N VAL A 149 -11.39 10.90 -1.47
CA VAL A 149 -10.84 11.16 -2.82
C VAL A 149 -11.90 11.13 -3.90
N ALA A 150 -13.07 10.59 -3.56
CA ALA A 150 -14.32 10.67 -4.31
C ALA A 150 -15.47 10.30 -3.35
N PRO A 151 -16.74 10.57 -3.72
CA PRO A 151 -17.89 10.33 -2.83
C PRO A 151 -17.92 8.94 -2.17
N LEU A 152 -17.50 7.90 -2.90
CA LEU A 152 -17.47 6.51 -2.42
C LEU A 152 -16.05 5.96 -2.17
N MET A 153 -15.03 6.80 -2.15
CA MET A 153 -13.63 6.38 -2.06
C MET A 153 -12.91 7.14 -0.96
N PHE A 154 -12.41 6.39 0.00
CA PHE A 154 -11.66 6.87 1.14
C PHE A 154 -10.29 6.19 1.18
N LEU A 155 -9.32 6.87 1.78
CA LEU A 155 -7.95 6.41 1.93
C LEU A 155 -7.53 6.51 3.40
N ALA A 156 -6.69 5.57 3.85
CA ALA A 156 -6.03 5.62 5.15
C ALA A 156 -4.60 5.06 5.03
N LYS A 157 -3.67 5.53 5.85
CA LYS A 157 -2.30 4.96 5.90
C LYS A 157 -2.24 3.68 6.71
N GLU A 158 -3.00 3.63 7.79
CA GLU A 158 -3.06 2.49 8.70
C GLU A 158 -4.46 2.35 9.30
N ILE A 159 -4.83 1.11 9.63
CA ILE A 159 -6.02 0.79 10.40
C ILE A 159 -5.61 -0.20 11.49
N PRO A 160 -5.64 0.20 12.78
CA PRO A 160 -5.34 -0.70 13.89
C PRO A 160 -6.29 -1.91 13.93
N PRO A 161 -5.82 -3.08 14.39
CA PRO A 161 -6.61 -4.32 14.35
C PRO A 161 -7.92 -4.25 15.14
N SER A 162 -7.98 -3.43 16.19
CA SER A 162 -9.17 -3.23 17.03
C SER A 162 -10.37 -2.67 16.27
N TYR A 163 -10.15 -1.98 15.14
CA TYR A 163 -11.20 -1.41 14.30
C TYR A 163 -11.54 -2.26 13.09
N ILE A 164 -10.93 -3.45 12.97
CA ILE A 164 -11.13 -4.36 11.83
C ILE A 164 -12.02 -5.53 12.26
N LEU A 165 -13.18 -5.61 11.62
CA LEU A 165 -14.14 -6.69 11.77
C LEU A 165 -14.04 -7.64 10.57
N GLY A 166 -14.04 -8.93 10.89
CA GLY A 166 -14.01 -10.00 9.91
C GLY A 166 -14.26 -11.36 10.56
N PRO A 167 -14.53 -12.40 9.77
CA PRO A 167 -14.83 -13.74 10.28
C PRO A 167 -13.65 -14.33 11.09
N PRO A 168 -13.86 -15.30 11.99
CA PRO A 168 -12.77 -16.02 12.64
C PRO A 168 -11.74 -16.57 11.65
N VAL A 169 -10.44 -16.48 11.96
CA VAL A 169 -9.34 -16.81 11.04
C VAL A 169 -9.42 -18.27 10.56
N GLU A 170 -9.85 -19.16 11.44
CA GLU A 170 -10.01 -20.60 11.22
C GLU A 170 -11.03 -20.91 10.12
N LYS A 171 -12.04 -20.05 9.96
CA LYS A 171 -13.05 -20.17 8.90
C LYS A 171 -12.54 -19.69 7.54
N VAL A 172 -11.51 -18.85 7.52
CA VAL A 172 -10.95 -18.25 6.29
C VAL A 172 -9.83 -19.12 5.71
N LEU A 173 -8.99 -19.69 6.58
CA LEU A 173 -7.91 -20.59 6.22
C LEU A 173 -8.13 -21.93 6.93
N PRO A 174 -8.78 -22.92 6.29
CA PRO A 174 -8.92 -24.25 6.89
C PRO A 174 -7.53 -24.81 7.18
N LYS A 175 -7.34 -25.34 8.40
CA LYS A 175 -6.08 -25.93 8.86
C LYS A 175 -5.56 -26.91 7.80
N LYS A 176 -4.36 -26.68 7.26
CA LYS A 176 -3.63 -27.73 6.53
C LYS A 176 -3.51 -28.92 7.48
N LYS A 177 -4.14 -30.05 7.15
CA LYS A 177 -3.84 -31.35 7.76
C LYS A 177 -2.38 -31.66 7.41
N PHE A 178 -1.44 -31.28 8.26
CA PHE A 178 -0.09 -31.82 8.18
C PHE A 178 -0.20 -33.30 8.56
N LYS A 179 -0.19 -34.20 7.56
CA LYS A 179 0.10 -35.61 7.80
C LYS A 179 1.53 -35.66 8.30
N ALA A 180 1.72 -36.03 9.57
CA ALA A 180 3.02 -36.38 10.11
C ALA A 180 3.62 -37.50 9.22
N LYS A 181 4.70 -37.20 8.49
CA LYS A 181 5.54 -38.24 7.90
C LYS A 181 6.23 -38.92 9.07
N GLY A 182 5.92 -40.20 9.27
CA GLY A 182 6.42 -41.01 10.37
C GLY A 182 7.95 -40.99 10.47
N SER A 183 8.43 -40.80 11.69
CA SER A 183 9.79 -41.12 12.10
C SER A 183 10.00 -42.62 11.97
N LYS A 184 10.78 -43.07 10.97
CA LYS A 184 11.42 -44.38 11.05
C LYS A 184 12.65 -44.23 11.95
N THR A 185 12.52 -44.72 13.17
CA THR A 185 13.61 -44.89 14.13
C THR A 185 14.67 -45.81 13.52
N LYS A 186 15.89 -45.32 13.38
CA LYS A 186 17.05 -46.10 12.96
C LYS A 186 17.64 -46.73 14.22
N THR A 187 17.40 -48.02 14.44
CA THR A 187 17.96 -48.77 15.57
C THR A 187 19.46 -48.94 15.36
N GLU A 188 20.29 -48.22 16.12
CA GLU A 188 21.71 -48.52 16.30
C GLU A 188 21.86 -49.80 17.13
N LYS A 189 22.28 -50.89 16.49
CA LYS A 189 22.89 -52.04 17.18
C LYS A 189 24.35 -51.67 17.47
N ARG A 190 24.63 -51.21 18.69
CA ARG A 190 25.98 -51.23 19.26
C ARG A 190 26.23 -52.62 19.85
N GLY A 191 27.22 -53.32 19.30
CA GLY A 191 27.70 -54.59 19.82
C GLY A 191 28.26 -54.42 21.23
N LYS A 192 27.91 -55.37 22.11
CA LYS A 192 28.57 -55.59 23.40
C LYS A 192 29.52 -56.77 23.20
N ASN A 193 30.81 -56.47 23.28
CA ASN A 193 31.88 -57.43 23.53
C ASN A 193 32.03 -57.62 25.05
N GLY A 194 32.45 -58.82 25.44
CA GLY A 194 32.74 -59.26 26.81
C GLY A 194 31.78 -60.42 27.15
N GLY A 195 32.21 -61.67 27.35
CA GLY A 195 33.51 -62.22 27.76
C GLY A 195 33.23 -63.05 29.00
N GLU A 196 33.56 -64.34 28.97
CA GLU A 196 33.49 -65.41 30.00
C GLU A 196 33.25 -66.71 29.21
N GLU A 197 33.90 -67.85 29.39
CA GLU A 197 35.04 -68.33 30.19
C GLU A 197 35.52 -69.61 29.46
#